data_AF-A0A359HH57-F1
#
_entry.id   AF-A0A359HH57-F1
#
_cell.length_a   1.000
_cell.length_b   1.000
_cell.length_c   1.000
_cell.angle_alpha   90.00
_cell.angle_beta   90.00
_cell.angle_gamma   90.00
#
_symmetry.space_group_name_H-M   'P 1'
#
loop_
_entity.id
_entity.type
_entity.pdbx_description
1 polymer ?
#
loop_
_entity_poly.entity_id
_entity_poly.type
_entity_poly.pdbx_seq_one_letter_code
_entity_poly.pdbx_strand_id
1 'polypeptide(L)'
;MTKNTAQTTQTIIWILCILLGIAGIGICIHALLNFNQANVIVEWTTASELDTVGFNLLRGETENGPFEQVNVALIPSVSDTLTGSSYSYEDTQVIGGTTYFYMLEEIESSGNASQFGPIIVKANSPMQIELVVGILLMLGAGVYIVLLLRDQRKQVARDAE
;
A
#
# COMPACT_ATOMS: atom_id res chain seq x y z
N MET A 1 52.50 10.64 -1.88
CA MET A 1 51.51 9.58 -1.53
C MET A 1 50.19 10.15 -1.00
N THR A 2 50.18 11.18 -0.15
CA THR A 2 48.97 11.72 0.50
C THR A 2 47.93 12.35 -0.43
N LYS A 3 48.34 13.02 -1.53
CA LYS A 3 47.43 13.67 -2.48
C LYS A 3 46.52 12.68 -3.23
N ASN A 4 47.06 11.53 -3.65
CA ASN A 4 46.27 10.51 -4.34
C ASN A 4 45.22 9.88 -3.42
N THR A 5 45.54 9.66 -2.14
CA THR A 5 44.59 9.11 -1.17
C THR A 5 43.40 10.05 -0.96
N ALA A 6 43.63 11.36 -0.83
CA ALA A 6 42.57 12.35 -0.65
C ALA A 6 41.65 12.46 -1.88
N GLN A 7 42.21 12.46 -3.09
CA GLN A 7 41.44 12.49 -4.34
C GLN A 7 40.59 11.22 -4.51
N THR A 8 41.14 10.05 -4.19
CA THR A 8 40.40 8.78 -4.21
C THR A 8 39.24 8.79 -3.21
N THR A 9 39.48 9.24 -1.96
CA THR A 9 38.42 9.39 -0.96
C THR A 9 37.31 10.33 -1.44
N GLN A 10 37.67 11.48 -2.02
CA GLN A 10 36.69 12.42 -2.56
C GLN A 10 35.85 11.80 -3.68
N THR A 11 36.47 11.02 -4.55
CA THR A 11 35.79 10.35 -5.68
C THR A 11 34.82 9.27 -5.19
N ILE A 12 35.23 8.49 -4.19
CA ILE A 12 34.36 7.49 -3.53
C ILE A 12 33.13 8.17 -2.92
N ILE A 13 33.34 9.30 -2.22
CA ILE A 13 32.26 10.06 -1.61
C ILE A 13 31.24 10.53 -2.67
N TRP A 14 31.71 11.06 -3.81
CA TRP A 14 30.83 11.45 -4.92
C TRP A 14 30.00 10.27 -5.45
N ILE A 15 30.62 9.12 -5.65
CA ILE A 15 29.94 7.90 -6.11
C ILE A 15 28.87 7.47 -5.10
N LEU A 16 29.19 7.48 -3.81
CA LEU A 16 28.23 7.11 -2.75
C LEU A 16 27.02 8.06 -2.75
N CYS A 17 27.20 9.37 -2.87
CA CYS A 17 26.08 10.31 -2.90
C CYS A 17 25.19 10.09 -4.14
N ILE A 18 25.78 9.84 -5.31
CA ILE A 18 25.03 9.54 -6.52
C ILE A 18 24.24 8.24 -6.36
N LEU A 19 24.85 7.19 -5.81
CA LEU A 19 24.19 5.92 -5.55
C LEU A 19 23.03 6.07 -4.55
N LEU A 20 23.19 6.86 -3.49
CA LEU A 20 22.11 7.15 -2.54
C LEU A 20 20.97 7.93 -3.20
N GLY A 21 21.28 8.88 -4.08
CA GLY A 21 20.28 9.60 -4.88
C GLY A 21 19.49 8.66 -5.81
N ILE A 22 20.19 7.80 -6.55
CA ILE A 22 19.56 6.80 -7.43
C ILE A 22 18.70 5.81 -6.62
N ALA A 23 19.20 5.34 -5.48
CA ALA A 23 18.44 4.48 -4.58
C ALA A 23 17.17 5.17 -4.08
N GLY A 24 17.28 6.44 -3.66
CA GLY A 24 16.12 7.24 -3.25
C GLY A 24 15.07 7.39 -4.35
N ILE A 25 15.51 7.68 -5.59
CA ILE A 25 14.62 7.74 -6.77
C ILE A 25 13.94 6.39 -7.01
N GLY A 26 14.70 5.29 -6.98
CA GLY A 26 14.17 3.94 -7.16
C GLY A 26 13.10 3.58 -6.12
N ILE A 27 13.35 3.91 -4.84
CA ILE A 27 12.38 3.72 -3.76
C ILE A 27 11.13 4.58 -3.99
N CYS A 28 11.26 5.85 -4.38
CA CYS A 28 10.12 6.69 -4.66
C CYS A 28 9.29 6.17 -5.85
N ILE A 29 9.94 5.70 -6.92
CA ILE A 29 9.25 5.09 -8.06
C ILE A 29 8.51 3.83 -7.61
N HIS A 30 9.15 2.96 -6.82
CA HIS A 30 8.51 1.76 -6.28
C HIS A 30 7.27 2.11 -5.44
N ALA A 31 7.40 3.08 -4.53
CA ALA A 31 6.29 3.54 -3.69
C ALA A 31 5.14 4.14 -4.51
N LEU A 32 5.45 4.90 -5.58
CA LEU A 32 4.45 5.48 -6.47
C LEU A 32 3.71 4.41 -7.29
N LEU A 33 4.41 3.37 -7.75
CA LEU A 33 3.80 2.28 -8.52
C LEU A 33 2.88 1.39 -7.66
N ASN A 34 3.15 1.28 -6.36
CA ASN A 34 2.39 0.41 -5.44
C ASN A 34 1.47 1.18 -4.47
N PHE A 35 1.34 2.50 -4.63
CA PHE A 35 0.60 3.39 -3.72
C PHE A 35 -0.86 2.97 -3.49
N ASN A 36 -1.50 2.36 -4.48
CA ASN A 36 -2.90 1.91 -4.40
C ASN A 36 -3.05 0.45 -3.98
N GLN A 37 -1.97 -0.30 -3.73
CA GLN A 37 -2.10 -1.69 -3.33
C GLN A 37 -2.51 -1.76 -1.86
N ALA A 38 -3.77 -2.11 -1.65
CA ALA A 38 -4.33 -2.46 -0.36
C ALA A 38 -5.30 -3.62 -0.53
N ASN A 39 -5.53 -4.34 0.55
CA ASN A 39 -6.57 -5.36 0.62
C ASN A 39 -7.38 -5.21 1.90
N VAL A 40 -8.61 -5.70 1.84
CA VAL A 40 -9.48 -5.92 3.00
C VAL A 40 -9.92 -7.37 2.97
N ILE A 41 -9.69 -8.08 4.06
CA ILE A 41 -10.23 -9.43 4.27
C ILE A 41 -11.50 -9.26 5.10
N VAL A 42 -12.64 -9.63 4.53
CA VAL A 42 -13.92 -9.69 5.22
C VAL A 42 -14.19 -11.13 5.60
N GLU A 43 -14.47 -11.38 6.88
CA GLU A 43 -14.76 -12.69 7.42
C GLU A 43 -16.16 -12.70 8.03
N TRP A 44 -16.89 -13.79 7.82
CA TRP A 44 -18.19 -14.01 8.46
C TRP A 44 -18.38 -15.48 8.79
N THR A 45 -19.30 -15.74 9.72
CA THR A 45 -19.73 -17.08 10.10
C THR A 45 -21.24 -17.12 10.16
N THR A 46 -21.83 -18.16 9.60
CA THR A 46 -23.26 -18.44 9.70
C THR A 46 -23.54 -19.40 10.85
N ALA A 47 -24.77 -19.38 11.39
CA ALA A 47 -25.20 -20.36 12.39
C ALA A 47 -25.90 -21.57 11.76
N SER A 48 -26.62 -21.33 10.65
CA SER A 48 -27.35 -22.29 9.83
C SER A 48 -27.42 -21.72 8.41
N GLU A 49 -27.49 -22.58 7.40
CA GLU A 49 -27.52 -22.21 5.98
C GLU A 49 -28.69 -22.89 5.28
N LEU A 50 -29.78 -23.09 6.02
CA LEU A 50 -31.01 -23.66 5.48
C LEU A 50 -31.54 -22.75 4.37
N ASP A 51 -31.71 -23.33 3.19
CA ASP A 51 -32.16 -22.65 1.98
C ASP A 51 -31.19 -21.60 1.42
N THR A 52 -29.99 -21.43 1.99
CA THR A 52 -28.95 -20.54 1.48
C THR A 52 -28.27 -21.15 0.26
N VAL A 53 -28.21 -20.42 -0.85
CA VAL A 53 -27.44 -20.78 -2.06
C VAL A 53 -26.02 -20.23 -1.99
N GLY A 54 -25.85 -19.06 -1.38
CA GLY A 54 -24.55 -18.45 -1.22
C GLY A 54 -24.64 -16.96 -0.88
N PHE A 55 -23.50 -16.28 -1.02
CA PHE A 55 -23.31 -14.92 -0.55
C PHE A 55 -22.69 -14.03 -1.63
N ASN A 56 -23.16 -12.79 -1.67
CA ASN A 56 -22.47 -11.67 -2.27
C ASN A 56 -21.88 -10.79 -1.18
N LEU A 57 -20.76 -10.17 -1.48
CA LEU A 57 -20.19 -9.12 -0.67
C LEU A 57 -20.38 -7.79 -1.41
N LEU A 58 -20.97 -6.82 -0.72
CA LEU A 58 -21.22 -5.48 -1.23
C LEU A 58 -20.33 -4.49 -0.51
N ARG A 59 -19.83 -3.48 -1.23
CA ARG A 59 -18.96 -2.42 -0.69
C ARG A 59 -19.48 -1.04 -1.07
N GLY A 60 -19.46 -0.11 -0.13
CA GLY A 60 -19.74 1.31 -0.33
C GLY A 60 -18.65 2.19 0.30
N GLU A 61 -18.54 3.43 -0.18
CA GLU A 61 -17.65 4.46 0.42
C GLU A 61 -18.37 5.30 1.49
N THR A 62 -19.68 5.11 1.65
CA THR A 62 -20.47 5.73 2.72
C THR A 62 -21.34 4.69 3.41
N GLU A 63 -21.75 5.00 4.64
CA GLU A 63 -22.59 4.13 5.47
C GLU A 63 -23.93 3.76 4.80
N ASN A 64 -24.50 4.69 4.02
CA ASN A 64 -25.79 4.51 3.37
C ASN A 64 -25.66 4.18 1.87
N GLY A 65 -24.44 3.86 1.41
CA GLY A 65 -24.16 3.53 0.02
C GLY A 65 -23.93 4.73 -0.91
N PRO A 66 -24.01 4.54 -2.24
CA PRO A 66 -24.39 3.30 -2.92
C PRO A 66 -23.42 2.15 -2.60
N PHE A 67 -23.94 0.92 -2.62
CA PHE A 67 -23.16 -0.29 -2.45
C PHE A 67 -23.06 -1.03 -3.78
N GLU A 68 -21.88 -1.57 -4.07
CA GLU A 68 -21.57 -2.32 -5.28
C GLU A 68 -21.06 -3.71 -4.91
N GLN A 69 -21.46 -4.73 -5.67
CA GLN A 69 -20.96 -6.09 -5.47
C GLN A 69 -19.47 -6.19 -5.83
N VAL A 70 -18.66 -6.76 -4.93
CA VAL A 70 -17.22 -6.89 -5.12
C VAL A 70 -16.76 -8.30 -5.52
N ASN A 71 -17.55 -9.33 -5.22
CA ASN A 71 -17.27 -10.70 -5.65
C ASN A 71 -17.76 -10.96 -7.08
N VAL A 72 -16.90 -11.53 -7.92
CA VAL A 72 -17.24 -11.82 -9.34
C VAL A 72 -18.26 -12.96 -9.47
N ALA A 73 -18.12 -13.98 -8.63
CA ALA A 73 -19.03 -15.12 -8.57
C ALA A 73 -19.64 -15.22 -7.17
N LEU A 74 -20.86 -15.75 -7.10
CA LEU A 74 -21.52 -16.05 -5.83
C LEU A 74 -20.63 -16.96 -4.99
N ILE A 75 -20.45 -16.61 -3.71
CA ILE A 75 -19.67 -17.40 -2.76
C ILE A 75 -20.60 -18.51 -2.26
N PRO A 76 -20.40 -19.77 -2.64
CA PRO A 76 -21.38 -20.82 -2.36
C PRO A 76 -21.47 -21.11 -0.86
N SER A 77 -22.67 -21.37 -0.37
CA SER A 77 -22.89 -21.98 0.94
C SER A 77 -22.33 -23.41 0.99
N VAL A 78 -22.09 -23.94 2.19
CA VAL A 78 -21.74 -25.35 2.34
C VAL A 78 -22.97 -26.24 2.19
N SER A 79 -22.78 -27.46 1.69
CA SER A 79 -23.89 -28.38 1.43
C SER A 79 -24.56 -28.93 2.69
N ASP A 80 -23.93 -28.84 3.87
CA ASP A 80 -24.51 -29.26 5.15
C ASP A 80 -25.30 -28.10 5.79
N THR A 81 -26.49 -27.86 5.27
CA THR A 81 -27.30 -26.67 5.57
C THR A 81 -27.76 -26.57 7.03
N LEU A 82 -27.65 -27.65 7.81
CA LEU A 82 -28.10 -27.69 9.21
C LEU A 82 -27.06 -27.10 10.18
N THR A 83 -25.83 -26.89 9.71
CA THR A 83 -24.77 -26.24 10.47
C THR A 83 -24.17 -25.14 9.64
N GLY A 84 -23.98 -23.95 10.22
CA GLY A 84 -23.32 -22.87 9.52
C GLY A 84 -21.82 -23.13 9.30
N SER A 85 -21.17 -22.21 8.57
CA SER A 85 -19.76 -22.28 8.20
C SER A 85 -19.09 -20.91 8.28
N SER A 86 -17.76 -20.93 8.24
CA SER A 86 -16.92 -19.73 8.23
C SER A 86 -16.39 -19.47 6.84
N TYR A 87 -16.40 -18.19 6.45
CA TYR A 87 -16.03 -17.73 5.12
C TYR A 87 -15.10 -16.53 5.22
N SER A 88 -14.34 -16.33 4.16
CA SER A 88 -13.56 -15.11 3.97
C SER A 88 -13.59 -14.69 2.51
N TYR A 89 -13.53 -13.38 2.29
CA TYR A 89 -13.36 -12.78 0.98
C TYR A 89 -12.31 -11.69 1.03
N GLU A 90 -11.37 -11.72 0.08
CA GLU A 90 -10.32 -10.72 -0.06
C GLU A 90 -10.69 -9.71 -1.15
N ASP A 91 -11.02 -8.49 -0.74
CA ASP A 91 -11.18 -7.36 -1.65
C ASP A 91 -9.83 -6.68 -1.87
N THR A 92 -9.30 -6.82 -3.09
CA THR A 92 -8.01 -6.24 -3.53
C THR A 92 -8.19 -4.96 -4.35
N GLN A 93 -9.43 -4.53 -4.59
CA GLN A 93 -9.75 -3.33 -5.37
C GLN A 93 -10.06 -2.14 -4.47
N VAL A 94 -9.34 -2.02 -3.35
CA VAL A 94 -9.49 -0.95 -2.35
C VAL A 94 -8.31 -0.01 -2.39
N ILE A 95 -8.54 1.26 -2.05
CA ILE A 95 -7.48 2.25 -1.91
C ILE A 95 -7.01 2.26 -0.44
N GLY A 96 -5.70 2.11 -0.24
CA GLY A 96 -5.10 2.14 1.10
C GLY A 96 -5.42 3.45 1.84
N GLY A 97 -5.83 3.32 3.10
CA GLY A 97 -6.17 4.47 3.96
C GLY A 97 -7.60 4.98 3.79
N THR A 98 -8.34 4.51 2.78
CA THR A 98 -9.77 4.81 2.61
C THR A 98 -10.61 3.97 3.57
N THR A 99 -11.70 4.56 4.07
CA THR A 99 -12.71 3.85 4.87
C THR A 99 -13.80 3.31 3.95
N TYR A 100 -14.08 2.02 4.06
CA TYR A 100 -15.12 1.32 3.32
C TYR A 100 -16.16 0.73 4.25
N PHE A 101 -17.36 0.54 3.71
CA PHE A 101 -18.51 -0.07 4.37
C PHE A 101 -18.85 -1.35 3.62
N TYR A 102 -18.91 -2.48 4.31
CA TYR A 102 -19.21 -3.78 3.70
C TYR A 102 -20.53 -4.34 4.20
N MET A 103 -21.39 -4.80 3.29
CA MET A 103 -22.58 -5.57 3.61
C MET A 103 -22.46 -6.98 3.02
N LEU A 104 -22.92 -7.96 3.79
CA LEU A 104 -23.08 -9.32 3.31
C LEU A 104 -24.50 -9.46 2.76
N GLU A 105 -24.65 -9.94 1.55
CA GLU A 105 -25.93 -10.28 0.96
C GLU A 105 -26.02 -11.81 0.82
N GLU A 106 -27.00 -12.40 1.48
CA GLU A 106 -27.32 -13.82 1.42
C GLU A 106 -28.38 -14.06 0.36
N ILE A 107 -28.15 -15.03 -0.53
CA ILE A 107 -29.08 -15.44 -1.58
C ILE A 107 -29.71 -16.77 -1.21
N GLU A 108 -31.03 -16.81 -1.17
CA GLU A 108 -31.82 -18.01 -0.88
C GLU A 108 -32.18 -18.79 -2.15
N SER A 109 -32.53 -20.07 -1.99
CA SER A 109 -33.00 -20.95 -3.07
C SER A 109 -34.33 -20.49 -3.68
N SER A 110 -35.09 -19.70 -2.92
CA SER A 110 -36.30 -19.00 -3.34
C SER A 110 -36.03 -17.83 -4.30
N GLY A 111 -34.78 -17.36 -4.38
CA GLY A 111 -34.38 -16.14 -5.08
C GLY A 111 -34.48 -14.87 -4.24
N ASN A 112 -34.87 -14.96 -2.98
CA ASN A 112 -34.83 -13.83 -2.05
C ASN A 112 -33.38 -13.47 -1.68
N ALA A 113 -33.18 -12.19 -1.35
CA ALA A 113 -31.91 -11.68 -0.86
C ALA A 113 -32.10 -11.01 0.51
N SER A 114 -31.22 -11.34 1.46
CA SER A 114 -31.17 -10.74 2.80
C SER A 114 -29.82 -10.06 3.01
N GLN A 115 -29.81 -8.83 3.52
CA GLN A 115 -28.58 -8.05 3.70
C GLN A 115 -28.24 -7.84 5.18
N PHE A 116 -26.95 -7.95 5.52
CA PHE A 116 -26.41 -7.83 6.86
C PHE A 116 -25.23 -6.85 6.89
N GLY A 117 -25.22 -5.94 7.86
CA GLY A 117 -24.21 -4.90 8.01
C GLY A 117 -24.82 -3.48 7.96
N PRO A 118 -24.04 -2.45 7.56
CA PRO A 118 -22.64 -2.53 7.14
C PRO A 118 -21.66 -2.71 8.32
N ILE A 119 -20.52 -3.31 8.04
CA ILE A 119 -19.32 -3.19 8.89
C ILE A 119 -18.40 -2.11 8.31
N ILE A 120 -17.68 -1.38 9.18
CA ILE A 120 -16.78 -0.29 8.78
C ILE A 120 -15.35 -0.79 8.86
N VAL A 121 -14.61 -0.70 7.75
CA VAL A 121 -13.21 -1.12 7.68
C VAL A 121 -12.37 -0.02 7.05
N LYS A 122 -11.26 0.32 7.68
CA LYS A 122 -10.24 1.17 7.06
C LYS A 122 -9.24 0.29 6.34
N ALA A 123 -9.14 0.44 5.01
CA ALA A 123 -8.20 -0.34 4.22
C ALA A 123 -6.77 -0.07 4.68
N ASN A 124 -6.01 -1.14 4.88
CA ASN A 124 -4.62 -1.04 5.30
C ASN A 124 -3.82 -0.35 4.20
N SER A 125 -3.25 0.81 4.52
CA SER A 125 -2.19 1.39 3.69
C SER A 125 -0.87 0.97 4.31
N PRO A 126 0.03 0.27 3.59
CA PRO A 126 1.43 0.33 3.97
C PRO A 126 1.79 1.82 4.05
N MET A 127 2.19 2.25 5.24
CA MET A 127 2.52 3.66 5.51
C MET A 127 3.56 4.11 4.48
N GLN A 128 3.44 5.33 3.96
CA GLN A 128 4.33 5.94 2.95
C GLN A 128 5.81 6.11 3.40
N ILE A 129 6.29 5.31 4.36
CA ILE A 129 7.66 5.29 4.86
C ILE A 129 8.65 5.23 3.69
N GLU A 130 8.37 4.41 2.67
CA GLU A 130 9.24 4.31 1.50
C GLU A 130 9.40 5.66 0.79
N LEU A 131 8.32 6.40 0.59
CA LEU A 131 8.39 7.74 0.00
C LEU A 131 9.21 8.69 0.89
N VAL A 132 8.99 8.66 2.20
CA VAL A 132 9.74 9.48 3.17
C VAL A 132 11.23 9.13 3.16
N VAL A 133 11.58 7.85 3.20
CA VAL A 133 12.96 7.35 3.14
C VAL A 133 13.61 7.75 1.82
N GLY A 134 12.93 7.54 0.69
CA GLY A 134 13.42 7.94 -0.63
C GLY A 134 13.70 9.45 -0.71
N ILE A 135 12.77 10.28 -0.20
CA ILE A 135 12.94 11.74 -0.12
C ILE A 135 14.12 12.12 0.78
N LEU A 136 14.25 11.51 1.96
CA LEU A 136 15.35 11.78 2.88
C LEU A 136 16.71 11.40 2.28
N LEU A 137 16.81 10.29 1.54
CA LEU A 137 18.02 9.90 0.82
C LEU A 137 18.39 10.92 -0.27
N MET A 138 17.41 11.36 -1.05
CA MET A 138 17.61 12.38 -2.09
C MET A 138 18.03 13.73 -1.50
N LEU A 139 17.35 14.19 -0.45
CA LEU A 139 17.69 15.44 0.24
C LEU A 139 19.05 15.36 0.92
N GLY A 140 19.36 14.25 1.59
CA GLY A 140 20.65 14.01 2.23
C GLY A 140 21.79 14.02 1.21
N ALA A 141 21.65 13.28 0.10
CA ALA A 141 22.61 13.28 -1.00
C ALA A 141 22.77 14.69 -1.61
N GLY A 142 21.66 15.39 -1.86
CA GLY A 142 21.66 16.73 -2.44
C GLY A 142 22.33 17.78 -1.56
N VAL A 143 21.95 17.84 -0.27
CA VAL A 143 22.57 18.75 0.71
C VAL A 143 24.07 18.48 0.80
N TYR A 144 24.45 17.21 0.89
CA TYR A 144 25.85 16.84 1.02
C TYR A 144 26.66 17.19 -0.25
N ILE A 145 26.11 16.96 -1.45
CA ILE A 145 26.71 17.40 -2.72
C ILE A 145 26.91 18.92 -2.74
N VAL A 146 25.93 19.70 -2.30
CA VAL A 146 26.06 21.16 -2.21
C VAL A 146 27.19 21.57 -1.26
N LEU A 147 27.34 20.90 -0.11
CA LEU A 147 28.43 21.16 0.83
C LEU A 147 29.79 20.83 0.22
N LEU A 148 29.92 19.71 -0.50
CA LEU A 148 31.15 19.36 -1.22
C LEU A 148 31.49 20.39 -2.29
N LEU A 149 30.53 20.81 -3.11
CA LEU A 149 30.75 21.82 -4.14
C LEU A 149 31.20 23.15 -3.53
N ARG A 150 30.65 23.53 -2.37
CA ARG A 150 31.09 24.72 -1.63
C ARG A 150 32.52 24.59 -1.14
N ASP A 151 32.90 23.43 -0.58
CA ASP A 151 34.26 23.22 -0.09
C ASP A 151 35.28 23.20 -1.23
N GLN A 152 34.96 22.51 -2.33
CA GLN A 152 35.78 22.50 -3.55
C GLN A 152 35.98 23.91 -4.11
N ARG A 153 34.92 24.73 -4.18
CA ARG A 153 35.04 26.15 -4.58
C ARG A 153 35.95 26.95 -3.66
N LYS A 154 35.86 26.74 -2.34
CA LYS A 154 36.72 27.42 -1.35
C LYS A 154 38.18 27.00 -1.47
N GLN A 155 38.45 25.73 -1.76
CA GLN A 155 39.81 25.23 -1.99
C GLN A 155 40.42 25.86 -3.24
N VAL A 156 39.70 25.83 -4.37
CA VAL A 156 40.15 26.45 -5.62
C VAL A 156 40.42 27.95 -5.49
N ALA A 157 39.59 28.68 -4.74
CA ALA A 157 39.82 30.11 -4.50
C ALA A 157 41.10 30.38 -3.69
N ARG A 158 41.39 29.57 -2.68
CA ARG A 158 42.64 29.69 -1.89
C ARG A 158 43.88 29.31 -2.69
N ASP A 159 43.77 28.34 -3.58
CA ASP A 159 44.90 27.91 -4.43
C ASP A 159 45.23 28.92 -5.54
N ALA A 160 44.35 29.90 -5.78
CA ALA A 160 44.52 30.97 -6.78
C ALA A 160 45.09 32.29 -6.20
N GLU A 161 45.16 32.42 -4.87
CA GLU A 161 45.83 33.51 -4.13
C GLU A 161 47.32 33.22 -3.92
#